data_AF-A0AA96XCD7-F1
#
_entry.id   AF-A0AA96XCD7-F1
#
_cell.length_a   1.000
_cell.length_b   1.000
_cell.length_c   1.000
_cell.angle_alpha   90.00
_cell.angle_beta   90.00
_cell.angle_gamma   90.00
#
_symmetry.space_group_name_H-M   'P 1'
#
loop_
_entity.id
_entity.type
_entity.pdbx_description
1 polymer ?
#
loop_
_entity_poly.entity_id
_entity_poly.type
_entity_poly.pdbx_seq_one_letter_code
_entity_poly.pdbx_strand_id
1 'polypeptide(L)' 'MDIANYLGLTAETVSRLFSRFQRDGLVNVSGRMVEILDLLALSELAGTHCGYD' A
#
# COMPACT_ATOMS: atom_id res chain seq x y z
N MET A 1 -13.85 2.55 4.35
CA MET A 1 -13.95 2.79 5.81
C MET A 1 -13.37 1.60 6.58
N ASP A 2 -13.66 0.38 6.13
CA ASP A 2 -13.23 -0.88 6.74
C ASP A 2 -11.71 -1.01 6.93
N ILE A 3 -10.90 -0.80 5.88
CA ILE A 3 -9.43 -0.95 6.00
C ILE A 3 -8.79 0.12 6.90
N ALA A 4 -9.36 1.32 6.93
CA ALA A 4 -8.87 2.42 7.76
C ALA A 4 -9.16 2.14 9.24
N ASN A 5 -10.39 1.73 9.54
CA ASN A 5 -10.75 1.27 10.89
C ASN A 5 -9.94 0.04 11.32
N TYR A 6 -9.72 -0.92 10.42
CA TYR A 6 -8.92 -2.11 10.68
C TYR A 6 -7.46 -1.78 11.04
N LEU A 7 -6.89 -0.78 10.38
CA LEU A 7 -5.53 -0.31 10.63
C LEU A 7 -5.44 0.72 11.77
N GLY A 8 -6.56 1.10 12.39
CA GLY A 8 -6.59 2.18 13.39
C GLY A 8 -6.21 3.55 12.84
N LEU A 9 -6.34 3.74 11.51
CA LEU A 9 -5.96 4.96 10.79
C LEU A 9 -7.19 5.70 10.28
N THR A 10 -7.03 6.99 10.01
CA THR A 10 -8.08 7.74 9.31
C THR A 10 -8.14 7.30 7.84
N ALA A 11 -9.35 7.30 7.28
CA ALA A 11 -9.55 6.99 5.86
C ALA A 11 -8.74 7.94 4.94
N GLU A 12 -8.50 9.18 5.38
CA GLU A 12 -7.69 10.14 4.65
C GLU A 12 -6.21 9.75 4.63
N THR A 13 -5.64 9.35 5.78
CA THR A 13 -4.25 8.86 5.86
C THR A 13 -4.05 7.67 4.92
N VAL A 14 -4.96 6.70 4.98
CA VAL A 14 -4.89 5.51 4.13
C VAL A 14 -5.04 5.87 2.65
N SER A 15 -5.97 6.76 2.30
CA SER A 15 -6.14 7.25 0.93
C SER A 15 -4.87 7.92 0.39
N ARG A 16 -4.21 8.76 1.21
CA ARG A 16 -2.94 9.41 0.83
C ARG A 16 -1.83 8.38 0.56
N LEU A 17 -1.74 7.31 1.35
CA LEU A 17 -0.77 6.22 1.16
C LEU A 17 -1.03 5.48 -0.15
N PHE A 18 -2.26 5.01 -0.38
CA PHE A 18 -2.63 4.32 -1.63
C PHE A 18 -2.46 5.21 -2.86
N SER A 19 -2.76 6.51 -2.76
CA SER A 19 -2.52 7.46 -3.85
C SER A 19 -1.03 7.62 -4.16
N ARG A 20 -0.18 7.56 -3.14
CA ARG A 20 1.27 7.57 -3.33
C ARG A 20 1.76 6.30 -4.01
N PHE A 21 1.30 5.13 -3.57
CA PHE A 21 1.66 3.85 -4.22
C PHE A 21 1.20 3.78 -5.68
N GLN A 22 0.05 4.38 -6.01
CA GLN A 22 -0.40 4.50 -7.41
C GLN A 22 0.50 5.41 -8.25
N ARG A 23 0.92 6.56 -7.72
CA ARG A 23 1.84 7.47 -8.43
C ARG A 23 3.20 6.82 -8.68
N ASP A 24 3.62 5.97 -7.77
CA ASP A 24 4.89 5.24 -7.83
C ASP A 24 4.78 3.96 -8.70
N GLY A 25 3.59 3.64 -9.23
CA GLY A 25 3.37 2.47 -10.08
C GLY A 25 3.41 1.13 -9.34
N LEU A 26 3.29 1.15 -8.01
CA LEU A 26 3.41 -0.04 -7.15
C LEU A 26 2.09 -0.80 -7.03
N VAL A 27 0.97 -0.08 -7.04
CA VAL A 27 -0.37 -0.65 -6.96
C VAL A 27 -1.31 0.10 -7.91
N ASN A 28 -2.29 -0.62 -8.45
CA ASN A 28 -3.42 -0.02 -9.15
C ASN A 28 -4.65 -0.06 -8.23
N VAL A 29 -5.35 1.06 -8.08
CA VAL A 29 -6.55 1.11 -7.24
C VAL A 29 -7.75 1.54 -8.08
N SER A 30 -8.77 0.68 -8.12
CA SER A 30 -10.02 0.93 -8.82
C SER A 30 -11.20 0.74 -7.87
N GLY A 31 -11.68 1.84 -7.30
CA GLY A 31 -12.75 1.85 -6.32
C GLY A 31 -12.37 1.11 -5.04
N ARG A 32 -12.91 -0.11 -4.86
CA ARG A 32 -12.61 -1.01 -3.72
C ARG A 32 -11.65 -2.15 -4.09
N MET A 33 -11.19 -2.21 -5.33
CA MET A 33 -10.19 -3.19 -5.78
C MET A 33 -8.79 -2.57 -5.75
N VAL A 34 -7.84 -3.35 -5.26
CA VAL A 34 -6.42 -3.01 -5.23
C VAL A 34 -5.68 -4.15 -5.91
N GLU A 35 -4.92 -3.84 -6.95
CA GLU A 35 -4.02 -4.76 -7.63
C GLU A 35 -2.59 -4.38 -7.31
N ILE A 36 -1.77 -5.37 -6.95
CA ILE A 36 -0.35 -5.17 -6.70
C ILE A 36 0.38 -5.30 -8.03
N LEU A 37 1.08 -4.24 -8.44
CA LEU A 37 1.87 -4.23 -9.67
C LEU A 37 3.31 -4.65 -9.39
N ASP A 38 3.88 -4.20 -8.27
CA ASP A 38 5.26 -4.52 -7.89
C ASP A 38 5.36 -4.88 -6.40
N LEU A 39 5.36 -6.18 -6.12
CA LEU A 39 5.41 -6.71 -4.76
C LEU A 39 6.80 -6.57 -4.13
N LEU A 40 7.85 -6.56 -4.96
CA LEU A 40 9.24 -6.47 -4.50
C LEU A 40 9.52 -5.07 -3.95
N ALA A 41 9.20 -4.03 -4.73
CA ALA A 41 9.35 -2.64 -4.32
C ALA A 41 8.46 -2.29 -3.11
N LEU A 42 7.25 -2.87 -3.01
CA LEU A 42 6.43 -2.76 -1.80
C LEU A 42 7.09 -3.37 -0.57
N SER A 43 7.76 -4.53 -0.72
CA SER A 43 8.50 -5.18 0.37
C SER A 43 9.71 -4.34 0.81
N GLU A 44 10.42 -3.74 -0.15
CA GLU A 44 11.53 -2.82 0.15
C GLU A 44 11.05 -1.58 0.92
N LEU A 45 9.92 -0.99 0.50
CA LEU A 45 9.32 0.16 1.19
C LEU A 45 8.77 -0.17 2.58
N ALA A 46 8.24 -1.39 2.76
CA ALA A 46 7.77 -1.87 4.06
C ALA A 46 8.92 -2.17 5.03
N GLY A 47 10.17 -2.15 4.56
CA GLY A 47 11.32 -2.57 5.36
C GLY A 47 11.31 -4.07 5.65
N THR A 48 10.48 -4.85 4.93
CA THR A 48 10.40 -6.31 5.04
C THR A 48 11.42 -7.00 4.13
N HIS A 49 12.53 -6.31 3.80
CA HIS A 49 13.74 -6.99 3.38
C HIS A 49 14.19 -7.89 4.54
N CYS A 50 13.65 -9.10 4.55
CA CYS A 50 14.30 -10.23 5.18
C CYS A 50 15.58 -10.42 4.35
N GLY A 51 16.65 -9.74 4.78
CA GLY A 51 17.98 -10.13 4.42
C GLY A 51 18.10 -11.57 4.89
N TYR A 52 18.10 -12.49 3.94
CA TYR A 52 18.80 -13.74 4.16
C TYR A 52 20.28 -13.36 4.17
N ASP A 53 20.79 -13.04 5.35
CA ASP A 53 22.15 -13.42 5.74
C ASP A 53 22.07 -14.85 6.28
#